data_AF-A0A507WDF9-F1
#
_entry.id   AF-A0A507WDF9-F1
#
_cell.length_a   1.000
_cell.length_b   1.000
_cell.length_c   1.000
_cell.angle_alpha   90.00
_cell.angle_beta   90.00
_cell.angle_gamma   90.00
#
_symmetry.space_group_name_H-M   'P 1'
#
loop_
_entity.id
_entity.type
_entity.pdbx_description
1 polymer ?
#
loop_
_entity_poly.entity_id
_entity_poly.type
_entity_poly.pdbx_seq_one_letter_code
_entity_poly.pdbx_strand_id
1 'polypeptide(L)'
;MLPHTVSVLTTINLLTHRKTEAYASVFFMVFFSKSTIESFTMLHLSVVICSLLFSFAAQADVYKWVDADGKTHFGDKVPESANVETLNLPSTPRSSSQLDVSPQEIKQRQQKMLDVFEDSRNAKNAKLAEKLAERKERLRETCNKSASIMSTVRTGSLYTTNKDGSRNYLPESERETVEKRVAQSFKQNCR
;
A
#
# COMPACT_ATOMS: atom_id res chain seq x y z
N MET A 1 -75.73 -38.21 -45.38
CA MET A 1 -74.62 -37.44 -45.99
C MET A 1 -74.51 -36.11 -45.28
N LEU A 2 -73.29 -35.63 -45.00
CA LEU A 2 -72.90 -34.35 -44.37
C LEU A 2 -72.70 -34.31 -42.84
N PRO A 3 -71.59 -34.89 -42.32
CA PRO A 3 -70.99 -34.44 -41.05
C PRO A 3 -69.62 -33.75 -41.20
N HIS A 4 -69.08 -33.60 -42.42
CA HIS A 4 -67.70 -33.13 -42.61
C HIS A 4 -67.49 -31.60 -42.62
N THR A 5 -68.54 -30.78 -42.74
CA THR A 5 -68.37 -29.32 -42.91
C THR A 5 -68.27 -28.55 -41.58
N VAL A 6 -68.89 -29.03 -40.51
CA VAL A 6 -68.93 -28.32 -39.21
C VAL A 6 -67.59 -28.39 -38.47
N SER A 7 -66.84 -29.49 -38.62
CA SER A 7 -65.54 -29.67 -37.96
C SER A 7 -64.44 -28.75 -38.51
N VAL A 8 -64.47 -28.47 -39.82
CA VAL A 8 -63.46 -27.62 -40.49
C VAL A 8 -63.66 -26.15 -40.14
N LEU A 9 -64.91 -25.67 -40.09
CA LEU A 9 -65.21 -24.29 -39.69
C LEU A 9 -64.85 -24.01 -38.22
N THR A 10 -65.05 -24.98 -37.33
CA THR A 10 -64.73 -24.82 -35.91
C THR A 10 -63.22 -24.77 -35.68
N THR A 11 -62.44 -25.59 -36.40
CA THR A 11 -60.97 -25.60 -36.30
C THR A 11 -60.33 -24.35 -36.89
N ILE A 12 -60.88 -23.79 -37.98
CA ILE A 12 -60.39 -22.53 -38.55
C ILE A 12 -60.64 -21.35 -37.59
N ASN A 13 -61.82 -21.29 -36.94
CA ASN A 13 -62.15 -20.20 -36.03
C ASN A 13 -61.33 -20.22 -34.72
N LEU A 14 -60.98 -21.42 -34.23
CA LEU A 14 -60.05 -21.60 -33.11
C LEU A 14 -58.61 -21.21 -33.47
N LEU A 15 -58.17 -21.48 -34.71
CA LEU A 15 -56.84 -21.12 -35.19
C LEU A 15 -56.68 -19.62 -35.43
N THR A 16 -57.73 -18.91 -35.85
CA THR A 16 -57.70 -17.45 -36.02
C THR A 16 -57.68 -16.74 -34.67
N HIS A 17 -58.51 -17.16 -33.71
CA HIS A 17 -58.54 -16.58 -32.35
C HIS A 17 -57.19 -16.74 -31.61
N ARG A 18 -56.55 -17.91 -31.73
CA ARG A 18 -55.27 -18.18 -31.07
C ARG A 18 -54.11 -17.38 -31.67
N LYS A 19 -54.19 -17.04 -32.96
CA LYS A 19 -53.19 -16.19 -33.62
C LYS A 19 -53.34 -14.72 -33.22
N THR A 20 -54.55 -14.19 -33.12
CA THR A 20 -54.78 -12.79 -32.72
C THR A 20 -54.31 -12.51 -31.29
N GLU A 21 -54.50 -13.46 -30.36
CA GLU A 21 -53.98 -13.34 -28.99
C GLU A 21 -52.45 -13.38 -28.94
N ALA A 22 -51.82 -14.24 -29.75
CA ALA A 22 -50.37 -14.34 -29.82
C ALA A 22 -49.73 -13.04 -30.35
N TYR A 23 -50.30 -12.44 -31.40
CA TYR A 23 -49.80 -11.17 -31.94
C TYR A 23 -50.02 -10.01 -30.98
N ALA A 24 -51.16 -9.95 -30.28
CA ALA A 24 -51.40 -8.94 -29.26
C ALA A 24 -50.39 -9.05 -28.10
N SER A 25 -50.09 -10.27 -27.65
CA SER A 25 -49.10 -10.51 -26.57
C SER A 25 -47.67 -10.14 -26.98
N VAL A 26 -47.24 -10.51 -28.20
CA VAL A 26 -45.91 -10.14 -28.72
C VAL A 26 -45.80 -8.64 -28.95
N PHE A 27 -46.84 -7.99 -29.49
CA PHE A 27 -46.87 -6.55 -29.67
C PHE A 27 -46.83 -5.80 -28.33
N PHE A 28 -47.60 -6.25 -27.33
CA PHE A 28 -47.59 -5.68 -25.98
C PHE A 28 -46.22 -5.85 -25.33
N MET A 29 -45.59 -7.03 -25.40
CA MET A 29 -44.24 -7.23 -24.87
C MET A 29 -43.19 -6.34 -25.55
N VAL A 30 -43.22 -6.22 -26.88
CA VAL A 30 -42.25 -5.39 -27.62
C VAL A 30 -42.48 -3.89 -27.36
N PHE A 31 -43.73 -3.45 -27.30
CA PHE A 31 -44.07 -2.04 -27.06
C PHE A 31 -43.81 -1.62 -25.60
N PHE A 32 -44.12 -2.47 -24.62
CA PHE A 32 -43.76 -2.26 -23.21
C PHE A 32 -42.25 -2.33 -22.99
N SER A 33 -41.54 -3.22 -23.70
CA SER A 33 -40.08 -3.30 -23.65
C SER A 33 -39.43 -2.01 -24.20
N LYS A 34 -39.91 -1.48 -25.34
CA LYS A 34 -39.37 -0.24 -25.91
C LYS A 34 -39.66 0.99 -25.03
N SER A 35 -40.87 1.08 -24.47
CA SER A 35 -41.29 2.17 -23.56
C SER A 35 -40.51 2.17 -22.24
N THR A 36 -40.22 0.98 -21.69
CA THR A 36 -39.37 0.86 -20.49
C THR A 36 -37.91 1.20 -20.79
N ILE A 37 -37.36 0.76 -21.93
CA ILE A 37 -35.98 1.10 -22.36
C ILE A 37 -35.82 2.62 -22.56
N GLU A 38 -36.77 3.31 -23.21
CA GLU A 38 -36.72 4.78 -23.36
C GLU A 38 -36.84 5.51 -22.01
N SER A 39 -37.61 4.95 -21.06
CA SER A 39 -37.69 5.49 -19.70
C SER A 39 -36.38 5.30 -18.92
N PHE A 40 -35.72 4.15 -19.07
CA PHE A 40 -34.42 3.88 -18.44
C PHE A 40 -33.30 4.73 -19.05
N THR A 41 -33.29 4.97 -20.36
CA THR A 41 -32.28 5.83 -21.00
C THR A 41 -32.44 7.30 -20.61
N MET A 42 -33.67 7.81 -20.49
CA MET A 42 -33.94 9.17 -20.01
C MET A 42 -33.55 9.34 -18.52
N LEU A 43 -33.80 8.33 -17.68
CA LEU A 43 -33.37 8.33 -16.29
C LEU A 43 -31.83 8.32 -16.17
N HIS A 44 -31.14 7.49 -16.94
CA HIS A 44 -29.68 7.48 -16.97
C HIS A 44 -29.08 8.79 -17.50
N LEU A 45 -29.66 9.38 -18.55
CA LEU A 45 -29.21 10.65 -19.11
C LEU A 45 -29.36 11.79 -18.10
N SER A 46 -30.48 11.84 -17.37
CA SER A 46 -30.69 12.85 -16.32
C SER A 46 -29.73 12.67 -15.14
N VAL A 47 -29.43 11.44 -14.72
CA VAL A 47 -28.41 11.17 -13.68
C VAL A 47 -27.01 11.59 -14.13
N VAL A 48 -26.66 11.36 -15.40
CA VAL A 48 -25.38 11.82 -15.97
C VAL A 48 -25.33 13.35 -16.00
N ILE A 49 -26.37 14.03 -16.47
CA ILE A 49 -26.41 15.50 -16.49
C ILE A 49 -26.33 16.09 -15.07
N CYS A 50 -27.05 15.52 -14.11
CA CYS A 50 -27.00 15.95 -12.70
C CYS A 50 -25.61 15.75 -12.07
N SER A 51 -24.92 14.65 -12.38
CA SER A 51 -23.56 14.41 -11.89
C SER A 51 -22.51 15.34 -12.53
N LEU A 52 -22.68 15.70 -13.81
CA LEU A 52 -21.86 16.74 -14.44
C LEU A 52 -22.07 18.13 -13.79
N LEU A 53 -23.30 18.50 -13.44
CA LEU A 53 -23.58 19.78 -12.78
C LEU A 53 -22.99 19.87 -11.37
N PHE A 54 -22.91 18.77 -10.62
CA PHE A 54 -22.32 18.74 -9.29
C PHE A 54 -20.78 18.89 -9.29
N SER A 55 -20.11 18.60 -10.41
CA SER A 55 -18.65 18.65 -10.52
C SER A 55 -18.06 20.07 -10.55
N PHE A 56 -18.89 21.11 -10.71
CA PHE A 56 -18.44 22.51 -10.77
C PHE A 56 -18.22 23.18 -9.40
N ALA A 57 -18.44 22.49 -8.27
CA ALA A 57 -18.32 23.05 -6.93
C ALA A 57 -16.90 22.97 -6.31
N ALA A 58 -15.85 22.73 -7.10
CA ALA A 58 -14.47 22.75 -6.62
C ALA A 58 -13.88 24.18 -6.70
N GLN A 59 -14.21 25.02 -5.72
CA GLN A 59 -13.51 26.30 -5.49
C GLN A 59 -12.21 26.01 -4.72
N ALA A 60 -11.06 26.33 -5.32
CA ALA A 60 -9.75 26.14 -4.70
C ALA A 60 -9.26 27.45 -4.10
N ASP A 61 -9.68 27.73 -2.87
CA ASP A 61 -9.25 28.91 -2.12
C ASP A 61 -7.98 28.58 -1.33
N VAL A 62 -6.91 29.36 -1.54
CA VAL A 62 -5.66 29.24 -0.78
C VAL A 62 -5.66 30.27 0.33
N TYR A 63 -5.58 29.79 1.57
CA TYR A 63 -5.61 30.63 2.76
C TYR A 63 -4.19 30.91 3.25
N LYS A 64 -3.97 32.14 3.73
CA LYS A 64 -2.74 32.55 4.40
C LYS A 64 -3.04 32.83 5.87
N TRP A 65 -2.24 32.25 6.77
CA TRP A 65 -2.31 32.58 8.20
C TRP A 65 -0.92 32.66 8.82
N VAL A 66 -0.83 33.30 9.97
CA VAL A 66 0.39 33.38 10.78
C VAL A 66 0.18 32.51 12.02
N ASP A 67 1.14 31.63 12.31
CA ASP A 67 1.10 30.78 13.50
C ASP A 67 1.55 31.53 14.77
N ALA A 68 1.49 30.85 15.91
CA ALA A 68 1.89 31.42 17.21
C ALA A 68 3.38 31.79 17.27
N ASP A 69 4.22 31.20 16.40
CA ASP A 69 5.66 31.47 16.30
C ASP A 69 5.97 32.62 15.31
N GLY A 70 4.96 33.26 14.73
CA GLY A 70 5.11 34.35 13.76
C GLY A 70 5.47 33.88 12.34
N LYS A 71 5.37 32.58 12.03
CA LYS A 71 5.64 32.04 10.69
C LYS A 71 4.38 32.09 9.84
N THR A 72 4.55 32.51 8.59
CA THR A 72 3.48 32.56 7.61
C THR A 72 3.34 31.20 6.92
N HIS A 73 2.12 30.67 6.92
CA HIS A 73 1.74 29.43 6.24
C HIS A 73 0.72 29.69 5.14
N PHE A 74 0.69 28.81 4.14
CA PHE A 74 -0.26 28.82 3.02
C PHE A 74 -0.83 27.41 2.84
N GLY A 75 -2.14 27.28 2.67
CA GLY A 75 -2.75 25.99 2.40
C GLY A 75 -4.27 26.02 2.25
N ASP A 76 -4.83 24.88 1.85
CA ASP A 76 -6.25 24.73 1.50
C ASP A 76 -7.14 24.41 2.71
N LYS A 77 -6.53 24.15 3.89
CA LYS A 77 -7.24 23.85 5.14
C LYS A 77 -6.66 24.67 6.28
N VAL A 78 -7.49 25.55 6.83
CA VAL A 78 -7.15 26.38 7.98
C VAL A 78 -7.37 25.60 9.29
N PRO A 79 -6.44 25.64 10.26
CA PRO A 79 -6.71 25.21 11.64
C PRO A 79 -7.75 26.12 12.33
N GLU A 80 -8.66 25.56 13.13
CA GLU A 80 -9.80 26.29 13.75
C GLU A 80 -9.44 27.55 14.59
N SER A 81 -8.18 27.74 14.95
CA SER A 81 -7.71 28.81 15.84
C SER A 81 -7.02 30.00 15.17
N ALA A 82 -6.92 30.03 13.84
CA ALA A 82 -6.20 31.09 13.13
C ALA A 82 -7.14 32.20 12.60
N ASN A 83 -6.75 33.47 12.77
CA ASN A 83 -7.34 34.59 12.02
C ASN A 83 -6.85 34.48 10.56
N VAL A 84 -7.78 34.41 9.61
CA VAL A 84 -7.48 34.11 8.21
C VAL A 84 -7.80 35.31 7.33
N GLU A 85 -6.90 35.60 6.41
CA GLU A 85 -7.15 36.50 5.29
C GLU A 85 -7.30 35.66 4.01
N THR A 86 -8.46 35.75 3.35
CA THR A 86 -8.70 35.11 2.06
C THR A 86 -7.93 35.85 0.98
N LEU A 87 -6.92 35.19 0.41
CA LEU A 87 -6.10 35.78 -0.64
C LEU A 87 -6.74 35.51 -2.01
N ASN A 88 -7.34 36.54 -2.61
CA ASN A 88 -7.68 36.51 -4.03
C ASN A 88 -6.38 36.65 -4.84
N LEU A 89 -5.79 35.51 -5.24
CA LEU A 89 -4.62 35.49 -6.11
C LEU A 89 -5.03 36.10 -7.46
N PRO A 90 -4.47 37.25 -7.88
CA PRO A 90 -4.72 37.75 -9.22
C PRO A 90 -4.27 36.67 -10.20
N SER A 91 -5.12 36.36 -11.19
CA SER A 91 -4.70 35.59 -12.37
C SER A 91 -3.71 36.43 -13.15
N THR A 92 -2.48 36.52 -12.66
CA THR A 92 -1.37 37.03 -13.44
C THR A 92 -1.25 36.09 -14.64
N PRO A 93 -1.31 36.58 -15.89
CA PRO A 93 -0.85 35.76 -17.00
C PRO A 93 0.54 35.32 -16.61
N ARG A 94 0.79 34.00 -16.66
CA ARG A 94 2.09 33.38 -16.38
C ARG A 94 3.14 34.30 -16.97
N SER A 95 3.80 35.10 -16.13
CA SER A 95 4.91 35.90 -16.60
C SER A 95 5.87 34.85 -17.09
N SER A 96 6.02 34.76 -18.40
CA SER A 96 7.17 34.12 -19.00
C SER A 96 8.37 35.02 -18.71
N SER A 97 8.63 35.33 -17.44
CA SER A 97 9.99 35.25 -16.95
C SER A 97 10.36 33.79 -17.17
N GLN A 98 10.76 33.48 -18.41
CA GLN A 98 11.79 32.49 -18.63
C GLN A 98 12.85 32.91 -17.62
N LEU A 99 12.90 32.21 -16.50
CA LEU A 99 14.07 32.27 -15.65
C LEU A 99 15.19 31.97 -16.63
N ASP A 100 16.03 32.97 -16.93
CA ASP A 100 17.13 32.87 -17.87
C ASP A 100 18.22 32.03 -17.18
N VAL A 101 17.86 30.78 -16.89
CA VAL A 101 18.72 29.79 -16.27
C VAL A 101 19.50 29.20 -17.41
N SER A 102 20.81 29.43 -17.38
CA SER A 102 21.68 28.95 -18.44
C SER A 102 21.58 27.40 -18.50
N PRO A 103 21.66 26.78 -19.70
CA PRO A 103 21.72 25.32 -19.83
C PRO A 103 22.82 24.69 -18.95
N GLN A 104 23.90 25.43 -18.69
CA GLN A 104 24.99 25.03 -17.80
C GLN A 104 24.55 24.99 -16.33
N GLU A 105 23.79 25.98 -15.86
CA GLU A 105 23.25 26.00 -14.49
C GLU A 105 22.24 24.86 -14.26
N ILE A 106 21.43 24.53 -15.27
CA ILE A 106 20.53 23.37 -15.23
C ILE A 106 21.34 22.07 -15.10
N LYS A 107 22.39 21.91 -15.91
CA LYS A 107 23.28 20.73 -15.87
C LYS A 107 24.01 20.61 -14.53
N GLN A 108 24.52 21.72 -13.99
CA GLN A 108 25.17 21.74 -12.68
C GLN A 108 24.19 21.35 -11.56
N ARG A 109 22.95 21.85 -11.61
CA ARG A 109 21.91 21.46 -10.64
C ARG A 109 21.60 19.96 -10.74
N GLN A 110 21.48 19.42 -11.95
CA GLN A 110 21.26 17.99 -12.15
C GLN A 110 22.43 17.14 -11.62
N GLN A 111 23.67 17.53 -11.93
CA GLN A 111 24.87 16.85 -11.40
C GLN A 111 24.90 16.88 -9.88
N LYS A 112 24.69 18.05 -9.26
CA LYS A 112 24.64 18.17 -7.80
C LYS A 112 23.58 17.26 -7.16
N MET A 113 22.42 17.13 -7.81
CA MET A 113 21.38 16.20 -7.33
C MET A 113 21.86 14.74 -7.41
N LEU A 114 22.48 14.34 -8.53
CA LEU A 114 23.04 12.99 -8.70
C LEU A 114 24.14 12.70 -7.67
N ASP A 115 25.04 13.64 -7.45
CA ASP A 115 26.12 13.52 -6.46
C ASP A 115 25.55 13.30 -5.05
N VAL A 116 24.53 14.08 -4.66
CA VAL A 116 23.86 13.91 -3.35
C VAL A 116 23.21 12.53 -3.22
N PHE A 117 22.61 11.99 -4.30
CA PHE A 117 22.04 10.65 -4.29
C PHE A 117 23.13 9.57 -4.19
N GLU A 118 24.22 9.73 -4.92
CA GLU A 118 25.36 8.81 -4.90
C GLU A 118 26.03 8.79 -3.53
N ASP A 119 26.29 9.96 -2.94
CA ASP A 119 26.82 10.10 -1.57
C ASP A 119 25.91 9.43 -0.54
N SER A 120 24.59 9.64 -0.64
CA SER A 120 23.61 8.99 0.24
C SER A 120 23.63 7.46 0.11
N ARG A 121 23.77 6.95 -1.11
CA ARG A 121 23.87 5.50 -1.38
C ARG A 121 25.18 4.94 -0.84
N ASN A 122 26.29 5.61 -1.10
CA ASN A 122 27.62 5.21 -0.64
C ASN A 122 27.70 5.22 0.88
N ALA A 123 27.19 6.27 1.55
CA ALA A 123 27.14 6.33 3.01
C ALA A 123 26.26 5.21 3.62
N LYS A 124 25.12 4.89 3.00
CA LYS A 124 24.28 3.75 3.43
C LYS A 124 24.98 2.41 3.25
N ASN A 125 25.63 2.21 2.11
CA ASN A 125 26.36 0.99 1.80
C ASN A 125 27.57 0.80 2.72
N ALA A 126 28.33 1.87 2.99
CA ALA A 126 29.46 1.85 3.92
C ALA A 126 29.00 1.47 5.34
N LYS A 127 27.93 2.09 5.85
CA LYS A 127 27.35 1.74 7.16
C LYS A 127 26.84 0.30 7.22
N LEU A 128 26.26 -0.21 6.12
CA LEU A 128 25.82 -1.60 6.06
C LEU A 128 27.02 -2.56 6.07
N ALA A 129 28.06 -2.26 5.27
CA ALA A 129 29.28 -3.05 5.22
C ALA A 129 29.98 -3.11 6.59
N GLU A 130 30.08 -1.97 7.27
CA GLU A 130 30.63 -1.87 8.63
C GLU A 130 29.84 -2.75 9.61
N LYS A 131 28.50 -2.63 9.64
CA LYS A 131 27.65 -3.45 10.51
C LYS A 131 27.75 -4.94 10.22
N LEU A 132 27.87 -5.32 8.95
CA LEU A 132 28.05 -6.71 8.55
C LEU A 132 29.41 -7.24 8.99
N ALA A 133 30.47 -6.44 8.85
CA ALA A 133 31.81 -6.79 9.31
C ALA A 133 31.84 -6.95 10.84
N GLU A 134 31.27 -6.00 11.59
CA GLU A 134 31.19 -6.05 13.05
C GLU A 134 30.37 -7.25 13.53
N ARG A 135 29.23 -7.54 12.88
CA ARG A 135 28.42 -8.73 13.18
C ARG A 135 29.21 -10.02 12.94
N LYS A 136 29.95 -10.09 11.83
CA LYS A 136 30.77 -11.25 11.48
C LYS A 136 31.89 -11.47 12.49
N GLU A 137 32.55 -10.41 12.94
CA GLU A 137 33.61 -10.52 13.94
C GLU A 137 33.05 -10.94 15.30
N ARG A 138 31.97 -10.30 15.78
CA ARG A 138 31.29 -10.71 17.02
C ARG A 138 30.84 -12.17 17.00
N LEU A 139 30.33 -12.63 15.86
CA LEU A 139 29.97 -14.03 15.66
C LEU A 139 31.21 -14.93 15.77
N ARG A 140 32.30 -14.58 15.06
CA ARG A 140 33.57 -15.32 15.09
C ARG A 140 34.11 -15.44 16.52
N GLU A 141 34.16 -14.35 17.27
CA GLU A 141 34.60 -14.33 18.67
C GLU A 141 33.73 -15.21 19.57
N THR A 142 32.41 -15.10 19.43
CA THR A 142 31.44 -15.92 20.17
C THR A 142 31.66 -17.41 19.92
N CYS A 143 31.91 -17.79 18.67
CA CYS A 143 32.16 -19.17 18.28
C CYS A 143 33.50 -19.68 18.75
N ASN A 144 34.56 -18.88 18.64
CA ASN A 144 35.88 -19.23 19.17
C ASN A 144 35.85 -19.43 20.69
N LYS A 145 35.17 -18.55 21.42
CA LYS A 145 34.98 -18.67 22.88
C LYS A 145 34.22 -19.95 23.23
N SER A 146 33.14 -20.24 22.52
CA SER A 146 32.34 -21.44 22.75
C SER A 146 33.12 -22.73 22.45
N ALA A 147 33.94 -22.73 21.38
CA ALA A 147 34.84 -23.83 21.07
C ALA A 147 35.92 -24.03 22.14
N SER A 148 36.51 -22.93 22.65
CA SER A 148 37.46 -22.99 23.76
C SER A 148 36.82 -23.56 25.03
N ILE A 149 35.60 -23.12 25.38
CA ILE A 149 34.86 -23.65 26.53
C ILE A 149 34.59 -25.15 26.34
N MET A 150 34.18 -25.58 25.14
CA MET A 150 33.96 -26.99 24.83
C MET A 150 35.24 -27.82 25.03
N SER A 151 36.40 -27.30 24.62
CA SER A 151 37.69 -27.96 24.87
C SER A 151 37.96 -28.08 26.37
N THR A 152 37.80 -27.01 27.14
CA THR A 152 37.97 -27.04 28.61
C THR A 152 37.01 -28.01 29.30
N VAL A 153 35.76 -28.07 28.85
CA VAL A 153 34.76 -28.98 29.39
C VAL A 153 35.08 -30.44 29.07
N ARG A 154 35.76 -30.74 27.96
CA ARG A 154 36.12 -32.12 27.60
C ARG A 154 37.40 -32.61 28.28
N THR A 155 38.39 -31.75 28.45
CA THR A 155 39.73 -32.17 28.89
C THR A 155 40.12 -31.68 30.28
N GLY A 156 39.45 -30.65 30.80
CA GLY A 156 39.82 -29.98 32.05
C GLY A 156 39.00 -30.42 33.27
N SER A 157 39.50 -30.09 34.46
CA SER A 157 38.73 -30.19 35.71
C SER A 157 37.77 -29.02 35.84
N LEU A 158 36.47 -29.31 36.00
CA LEU A 158 35.43 -28.30 36.18
C LEU A 158 35.27 -27.99 37.67
N TYR A 159 35.13 -26.72 38.01
CA TYR A 159 34.87 -26.30 39.39
C TYR A 159 34.09 -24.99 39.42
N THR A 160 33.37 -24.76 40.52
CA THR A 160 32.82 -23.45 40.88
C THR A 160 33.64 -22.86 42.01
N THR A 161 33.74 -21.53 42.05
CA THR A 161 34.41 -20.82 43.15
C THR A 161 33.36 -20.31 44.11
N ASN A 162 33.50 -20.66 45.38
CA ASN A 162 32.62 -20.22 46.45
C ASN A 162 32.96 -18.78 46.89
N LYS A 163 32.09 -18.16 47.70
CA LYS A 163 32.29 -16.78 48.19
C LYS A 163 33.55 -16.61 49.05
N ASP A 164 34.02 -17.69 49.68
CA ASP A 164 35.23 -17.76 50.49
C ASP A 164 36.51 -18.02 49.65
N GLY A 165 36.39 -18.15 48.33
CA GLY A 165 37.51 -18.46 47.42
C GLY A 165 37.85 -19.95 47.31
N SER A 166 37.15 -20.83 48.04
CA SER A 166 37.32 -22.28 47.90
C SER A 166 36.76 -22.78 46.57
N ARG A 167 37.32 -23.89 46.05
CA ARG A 167 36.88 -24.52 44.80
C ARG A 167 36.03 -25.74 45.09
N ASN A 168 34.82 -25.78 44.55
CA ASN A 168 33.97 -26.96 44.53
C ASN A 168 34.08 -27.64 43.17
N TYR A 169 34.76 -28.79 43.11
CA TYR A 169 34.98 -29.53 41.86
C TYR A 169 33.71 -30.27 41.43
N LEU A 170 33.40 -30.18 40.14
CA LEU A 170 32.26 -30.86 39.54
C LEU A 170 32.59 -32.34 39.32
N PRO A 171 31.70 -33.28 39.70
CA PRO A 171 31.92 -34.70 39.48
C PRO A 171 31.88 -35.05 37.98
N GLU A 172 32.61 -36.09 37.60
CA GLU A 172 32.71 -36.55 36.21
C GLU A 172 31.34 -36.93 35.61
N SER A 173 30.43 -37.48 36.44
CA SER A 173 29.06 -37.82 36.05
C SER A 173 28.24 -36.62 35.55
N GLU A 174 28.60 -35.39 35.93
CA GLU A 174 27.92 -34.18 35.48
C GLU A 174 28.49 -33.59 34.19
N ARG A 175 29.67 -34.04 33.75
CA ARG A 175 30.37 -33.50 32.57
C ARG A 175 29.52 -33.56 31.32
N GLU A 176 28.86 -34.70 31.06
CA GLU A 176 28.01 -34.88 29.87
C GLU A 176 26.88 -33.85 29.81
N THR A 177 26.33 -33.47 30.97
CA THR A 177 25.26 -32.47 31.05
C THR A 177 25.79 -31.07 30.72
N VAL A 178 27.00 -30.75 31.18
CA VAL A 178 27.68 -29.49 30.84
C VAL A 178 28.03 -29.46 29.35
N GLU A 179 28.54 -30.55 28.79
CA GLU A 179 28.84 -30.67 27.36
C GLU A 179 27.60 -30.44 26.50
N LYS A 180 26.47 -31.07 26.83
CA LYS A 180 25.20 -30.86 26.12
C LYS A 180 24.77 -29.40 26.14
N ARG A 181 24.90 -28.72 27.28
CA ARG A 181 24.56 -27.29 27.41
C ARG A 181 25.46 -26.40 26.54
N VAL A 182 26.78 -26.64 26.55
CA VAL A 182 27.72 -25.88 25.72
C VAL A 182 27.50 -26.17 24.24
N ALA A 183 27.25 -27.43 23.86
CA ALA A 183 26.95 -27.82 22.48
C ALA A 183 25.65 -27.16 21.97
N GLN A 184 24.63 -27.07 22.83
CA GLN A 184 23.39 -26.37 22.49
C GLN A 184 23.61 -24.87 22.29
N SER A 185 24.36 -24.23 23.19
CA SER A 185 24.73 -22.81 23.05
C SER A 185 25.51 -22.56 21.76
N PHE A 186 26.46 -23.44 21.43
CA PHE A 186 27.20 -23.38 20.18
C PHE A 186 26.26 -23.47 18.97
N LYS A 187 25.34 -24.45 18.93
CA LYS A 187 24.36 -24.61 17.83
C LYS A 187 23.41 -23.42 17.67
N GLN A 188 23.10 -22.71 18.75
CA GLN A 188 22.23 -21.53 18.72
C GLN A 188 22.98 -20.28 18.23
N ASN A 189 24.22 -20.10 18.68
CA ASN A 189 24.99 -18.88 18.45
C ASN A 189 25.88 -18.96 17.20
N CYS A 190 26.25 -20.16 16.73
CA CYS A 190 27.20 -20.41 15.65
C CYS A 190 26.55 -21.19 14.50
N ARG A 191 25.62 -20.55 13.79
CA ARG A 191 25.00 -21.08 12.58
C ARG A 191 25.62 -20.50 11.32
#